data_AF-A0A2E9WJ33-F1
#
_entry.id   AF-A0A2E9WJ33-F1
#
_cell.length_a   1.000
_cell.length_b   1.000
_cell.length_c   1.000
_cell.angle_alpha   90.00
_cell.angle_beta   90.00
_cell.angle_gamma   90.00
#
_symmetry.space_group_name_H-M   'P 1'
#
loop_
_entity.id
_entity.type
_entity.pdbx_description
1 polymer ?
#
loop_
_entity_poly.entity_id
_entity_poly.type
_entity_poly.pdbx_seq_one_letter_code
_entity_poly.pdbx_strand_id
1 'polypeptide(L)'
;MKGKSDSVIILPTFNEIGNIEITLKKIENLNNKFDVIVVDDNSPDGTGLYVKEAINSKKFDINIELIVRKKKDGLGTAYIEGF
;
A
#
# COMPACT_ATOMS: atom_id res chain seq x y z
N MET A 1 -19.81 -1.53 0.58
CA MET A 1 -18.54 -0.98 0.05
C MET A 1 -18.26 0.30 0.82
N LYS A 2 -17.08 0.45 1.43
CA LYS A 2 -16.70 1.76 1.98
C LYS A 2 -16.68 2.75 0.82
N GLY A 3 -17.27 3.94 0.99
CA GLY A 3 -17.31 4.95 -0.07
C GLY A 3 -15.89 5.28 -0.54
N LYS A 4 -15.72 5.37 -1.86
CA LYS A 4 -14.45 5.76 -2.52
C LYS A 4 -14.08 7.18 -2.10
N SER A 5 -12.80 7.46 -1.88
CA SER A 5 -12.34 8.82 -1.56
C SER A 5 -12.01 9.64 -2.81
N ASP A 6 -12.04 10.97 -2.70
CA ASP A 6 -11.62 11.90 -3.76
C ASP A 6 -10.09 12.06 -3.84
N SER A 7 -9.34 11.31 -3.03
CA SER A 7 -7.87 11.39 -2.95
C SER A 7 -7.27 9.99 -2.72
N VAL A 8 -6.17 9.70 -3.40
CA VAL A 8 -5.44 8.44 -3.34
C VAL A 8 -4.00 8.67 -2.89
N ILE A 9 -3.47 7.76 -2.07
CA ILE A 9 -2.06 7.72 -1.69
C ILE A 9 -1.41 6.50 -2.35
N ILE A 10 -0.40 6.74 -3.18
CA ILE A 10 0.39 5.68 -3.81
C ILE A 10 1.66 5.47 -2.98
N LEU A 11 1.91 4.24 -2.55
CA LEU A 11 3.06 3.85 -1.73
C LEU A 11 3.91 2.81 -2.46
N PRO A 12 4.95 3.23 -3.20
CA PRO A 12 5.96 2.32 -3.69
C PRO A 12 6.76 1.71 -2.54
N THR A 13 6.91 0.38 -2.50
CA THR A 13 7.64 -0.33 -1.44
C THR A 13 8.67 -1.30 -2.00
N PHE A 14 9.84 -1.36 -1.33
CA PHE A 14 10.84 -2.41 -1.52
C PHE A 14 11.66 -2.58 -0.23
N ASN A 15 11.54 -3.73 0.43
CA ASN A 15 12.17 -3.99 1.74
C ASN A 15 11.71 -3.03 2.86
N GLU A 16 10.40 -2.84 3.01
CA GLU A 16 9.81 -1.87 3.94
C GLU A 16 8.97 -2.55 5.05
N ILE A 17 9.22 -3.83 5.37
CA ILE A 17 8.40 -4.58 6.33
C ILE A 17 8.31 -3.91 7.71
N GLY A 18 9.40 -3.25 8.15
CA GLY A 18 9.44 -2.51 9.42
C GLY A 18 8.62 -1.22 9.42
N ASN A 19 8.31 -0.66 8.24
CA ASN A 19 7.70 0.66 8.09
C ASN A 19 6.27 0.60 7.56
N ILE A 20 5.91 -0.43 6.79
CA ILE A 20 4.64 -0.49 6.06
C ILE A 20 3.43 -0.46 7.00
N GLU A 21 3.49 -1.19 8.12
CA GLU A 21 2.43 -1.19 9.14
C GLU A 21 2.23 0.20 9.75
N ILE A 22 3.34 0.83 10.15
CA ILE A 22 3.32 2.15 10.81
C ILE A 22 2.74 3.19 9.85
N THR A 23 3.12 3.11 8.57
CA THR A 23 2.65 4.04 7.54
C THR A 23 1.15 3.89 7.30
N LEU A 24 0.66 2.66 7.10
CA LEU A 24 -0.77 2.38 6.92
C LEU A 24 -1.58 2.81 8.14
N LYS A 25 -1.08 2.56 9.36
CA LYS A 25 -1.73 3.00 10.61
C LYS A 25 -1.78 4.53 10.72
N LYS A 26 -0.74 5.24 10.28
CA LYS A 26 -0.73 6.71 10.26
C LYS A 26 -1.75 7.26 9.27
N ILE A 27 -1.85 6.68 8.07
CA ILE A 27 -2.82 7.08 7.05
C ILE A 27 -4.25 6.86 7.54
N GLU A 28 -4.52 5.71 8.18
CA GLU A 28 -5.83 5.41 8.76
C GLU A 28 -6.30 6.45 9.79
N ASN A 29 -5.36 7.04 10.55
CA ASN A 29 -5.66 8.03 11.58
C ASN A 29 -5.70 9.48 11.05
N LEU A 30 -5.57 9.71 9.74
CA LEU A 30 -5.73 11.04 9.18
C LEU A 30 -7.21 11.47 9.23
N ASN A 31 -7.45 12.77 9.41
CA ASN A 31 -8.81 13.33 9.45
C ASN A 31 -9.58 13.15 8.14
N ASN A 32 -8.85 13.08 7.02
CA ASN A 32 -9.42 12.85 5.69
C ASN A 32 -9.34 11.37 5.33
N LYS A 33 -10.35 10.85 4.63
CA LYS A 33 -10.31 9.48 4.10
C LYS A 33 -9.50 9.43 2.81
N PHE A 34 -8.60 8.46 2.74
CA PHE A 34 -7.79 8.16 1.56
C PHE A 34 -7.92 6.68 1.19
N ASP A 35 -8.01 6.42 -0.09
CA ASP A 35 -7.72 5.12 -0.68
C ASP A 35 -6.19 4.99 -0.80
N VAL A 36 -5.65 3.82 -0.53
CA VAL A 36 -4.21 3.56 -0.58
C VAL A 36 -3.91 2.50 -1.62
N ILE A 37 -2.95 2.76 -2.49
CA ILE A 37 -2.42 1.78 -3.44
C ILE A 37 -0.97 1.52 -3.03
N VAL A 38 -0.70 0.31 -2.54
CA VAL A 38 0.68 -0.13 -2.28
C VAL A 38 1.21 -0.80 -3.54
N VAL A 39 2.36 -0.34 -4.01
CA VAL A 39 3.04 -0.88 -5.19
C VAL A 39 4.34 -1.53 -4.72
N ASP A 40 4.32 -2.85 -4.55
CA ASP A 40 5.46 -3.61 -4.03
C ASP A 40 6.35 -4.15 -5.16
N ASP A 41 7.64 -3.82 -5.11
CA ASP A 41 8.66 -4.21 -6.09
C ASP A 41 9.20 -5.63 -5.84
N ASN A 42 8.32 -6.60 -5.57
CA ASN A 42 8.63 -7.98 -5.22
C ASN A 42 9.58 -8.08 -4.00
N SER A 43 9.17 -7.48 -2.89
CA SER A 43 10.02 -7.39 -1.70
C SER A 43 10.33 -8.79 -1.12
N PRO A 44 11.60 -9.18 -1.01
CA PRO A 44 11.99 -10.48 -0.45
C PRO A 44 11.78 -10.56 1.07
N ASP A 45 11.65 -9.43 1.76
CA ASP A 45 11.43 -9.36 3.21
C ASP A 45 9.99 -9.66 3.64
N GLY A 46 9.08 -9.90 2.70
CA GLY A 46 7.68 -10.16 2.97
C GLY A 46 6.78 -8.91 3.04
N THR A 47 7.26 -7.72 2.68
CA THR A 47 6.45 -6.47 2.67
C THR A 47 5.12 -6.66 1.93
N GLY A 48 5.14 -7.13 0.69
CA GLY A 48 3.91 -7.36 -0.09
C GLY A 48 3.00 -8.44 0.50
N LEU A 49 3.57 -9.50 1.08
CA LEU A 49 2.80 -10.57 1.73
C LEU A 49 2.04 -10.02 2.96
N TYR A 50 2.72 -9.24 3.79
CA TYR A 50 2.12 -8.58 4.93
C TYR A 50 0.93 -7.71 4.52
N VAL A 51 1.07 -6.89 3.47
CA VAL A 51 -0.01 -6.01 2.99
C VAL A 51 -1.19 -6.85 2.50
N LYS A 52 -0.94 -7.95 1.78
CA LYS A 52 -1.99 -8.87 1.31
C LYS A 52 -2.77 -9.47 2.48
N GLU A 53 -2.08 -9.91 3.53
CA GLU A 53 -2.71 -10.46 4.74
C GLU A 53 -3.50 -9.40 5.50
N ALA A 54 -2.98 -8.18 5.60
CA ALA A 54 -3.68 -7.06 6.23
C ALA A 54 -4.98 -6.69 5.49
N ILE A 55 -4.98 -6.73 4.15
CA ILE A 55 -6.18 -6.54 3.33
C ILE A 55 -7.21 -7.65 3.61
N ASN A 56 -6.80 -8.92 3.53
CA ASN A 56 -7.69 -10.07 3.71
C ASN A 56 -8.33 -10.12 5.10
N SER A 57 -7.55 -9.80 6.13
CA SER A 57 -8.00 -9.76 7.53
C SER A 57 -8.79 -8.50 7.87
N LYS A 58 -8.88 -7.52 6.95
CA LYS A 58 -9.46 -6.19 7.19
C LYS A 58 -8.82 -5.49 8.39
N LYS A 59 -7.49 -5.59 8.51
CA LYS A 59 -6.72 -5.05 9.65
C LYS A 59 -6.85 -3.53 9.80
N PHE A 60 -7.06 -2.82 8.70
CA PHE A 60 -7.17 -1.36 8.67
C PHE A 60 -8.56 -0.91 8.22
N ASP A 61 -9.03 0.21 8.78
CA ASP A 61 -10.30 0.86 8.45
C ASP A 61 -10.26 1.75 7.20
N ILE A 62 -9.24 1.60 6.34
CA ILE A 62 -9.09 2.27 5.05
C ILE A 62 -9.17 1.27 3.89
N ASN A 63 -9.43 1.75 2.68
CA ASN A 63 -9.34 0.91 1.48
C ASN A 63 -7.87 0.82 1.06
N ILE A 64 -7.37 -0.41 0.90
CA ILE A 64 -6.01 -0.67 0.49
C ILE A 64 -6.05 -1.63 -0.70
N GLU A 65 -5.37 -1.26 -1.78
CA GLU A 65 -5.07 -2.10 -2.93
C GLU A 65 -3.57 -2.43 -2.94
N LEU A 66 -3.23 -3.61 -3.43
CA LEU A 66 -1.85 -4.08 -3.55
C LEU A 66 -1.56 -4.48 -4.99
N ILE A 67 -0.57 -3.82 -5.58
CA ILE A 67 0.05 -4.17 -6.85
C ILE A 67 1.41 -4.79 -6.54
N VAL A 68 1.66 -6.02 -7.00
CA VAL A 68 2.97 -6.68 -6.85
C VAL A 68 3.64 -6.76 -8.21
N ARG A 69 4.75 -6.05 -8.36
CA ARG A 69 5.55 -6.02 -9.59
C ARG A 69 6.48 -7.23 -9.62
N LYS A 70 6.98 -7.61 -10.80
CA LYS A 70 7.84 -8.80 -10.94
C LYS A 70 9.25 -8.60 -10.36
N LYS A 71 9.74 -7.36 -10.40
CA LYS A 71 11.08 -6.95 -9.97
C LYS A 71 11.08 -5.45 -9.72
N LYS A 72 12.09 -4.98 -9.00
CA LYS A 72 12.40 -3.57 -8.84
C LYS A 72 12.82 -2.95 -10.17
N ASP A 73 11.87 -2.28 -10.82
CA ASP A 73 12.06 -1.57 -12.10
C ASP A 73 12.09 -0.04 -11.94
N GLY A 74 12.31 0.44 -10.72
CA GLY A 74 12.53 1.85 -10.39
C GLY A 74 11.32 2.56 -9.77
N LEU A 75 11.57 3.66 -9.06
CA LEU A 75 10.55 4.39 -8.31
C LEU A 75 9.51 5.10 -9.20
N GLY A 76 9.96 5.71 -10.30
CA GLY A 76 9.06 6.42 -11.21
C GLY A 76 8.05 5.49 -11.89
N THR A 77 8.46 4.28 -12.25
CA THR A 77 7.57 3.28 -12.87
C THR A 77 6.56 2.72 -11.86
N ALA A 78 6.92 2.62 -10.58
CA ALA A 78 5.98 2.27 -9.53
C ALA A 78 4.86 3.32 -9.36
N TYR A 79 5.18 4.62 -9.45
CA TYR A 79 4.16 5.67 -9.43
C TYR A 79 3.26 5.66 -10.66
N ILE A 80 3.81 5.39 -11.86
CA ILE A 80 3.01 5.26 -13.09
C ILE A 80 2.01 4.10 -12.97
N GLU A 81 2.43 2.99 -12.38
CA GLU A 81 1.58 1.79 -12.24
C GLU A 81 0.48 1.95 -11.17
N GLY A 82 0.72 2.81 -10.17
CA GLY A 82 -0.26 3.10 -9.12
C GLY A 82 -1.23 4.24 -9.44
N PHE A 83 -1.08 4.95 -10.56
CA PHE A 83 -1.91 6.09 -10.96
C PHE A 83 -2.94 5.67 -12.01
#